data_AF-A0A8T6N3Q9-F1
#
_entry.id   AF-A0A8T6N3Q9-F1
#
_cell.length_a   1.000
_cell.length_b   1.000
_cell.length_c   1.000
_cell.angle_alpha   90.00
_cell.angle_beta   90.00
_cell.angle_gamma   90.00
#
_symmetry.space_group_name_H-M   'P 1'
#
loop_
_entity.id
_entity.type
_entity.pdbx_description
1 polymer ?
#
loop_
_entity_poly.entity_id
_entity_poly.type
_entity_poly.pdbx_seq_one_letter_code
_entity_poly.pdbx_strand_id
1 'polypeptide(L)'
;MALSRIKNNQITDLTIQGGKLANNTVTAGKLEDDLTYGSNLTITGNLTVNGATTTVSTTTTTVEDAIMVLNSDGSGSFTNDVGMYLERGDNTSVFMGYDGSATQFALAETDSAGTATAINITDYADLRLGGLTADDAIVATGNVTGGNLITSALVSAATVTAHQVRPHWLQQ
;
A
#
# COMPACT_ATOMS: atom_id res chain seq x y z
N MET A 1 62.62 7.85 -24.08
CA MET A 1 61.51 7.22 -24.82
C MET A 1 60.25 8.05 -24.59
N ALA A 2 59.47 8.36 -25.63
CA ALA A 2 58.20 9.03 -25.46
C ALA A 2 57.15 8.04 -24.96
N LEU A 3 56.42 8.39 -23.91
CA LEU A 3 55.27 7.60 -23.46
C LEU A 3 54.11 7.83 -24.42
N SER A 4 53.54 6.74 -24.96
CA SER A 4 52.28 6.81 -25.69
C SER A 4 51.12 6.82 -24.68
N ARG A 5 50.31 7.88 -24.69
CA ARG A 5 49.08 7.97 -23.89
C ARG A 5 47.91 7.56 -24.78
N ILE A 6 47.02 6.71 -24.26
CA ILE A 6 45.75 6.38 -24.93
C ILE A 6 44.81 7.58 -24.77
N LYS A 7 44.34 8.15 -25.88
CA LYS A 7 43.31 9.20 -25.90
C LYS A 7 41.90 8.57 -25.86
N ASN A 8 40.89 9.36 -25.47
CA ASN A 8 39.50 8.89 -25.43
C ASN A 8 39.00 8.38 -26.80
N ASN A 9 39.40 9.03 -27.90
CA ASN A 9 39.03 8.59 -29.25
C ASN A 9 39.72 7.28 -29.72
N GLN A 10 40.68 6.77 -28.94
CA GLN A 10 41.35 5.49 -29.17
C GLN A 10 40.70 4.36 -28.37
N ILE A 11 39.67 4.67 -27.56
CA ILE A 11 38.79 3.71 -26.90
C ILE A 11 37.54 3.63 -27.76
N THR A 12 37.41 2.57 -28.57
CA THR A 12 36.21 2.33 -29.39
C THR A 12 35.21 1.48 -28.62
N ASP A 13 33.94 1.50 -29.02
CA ASP A 13 32.91 0.62 -28.44
C ASP A 13 33.38 -0.83 -28.38
N LEU A 14 32.90 -1.57 -27.38
CA LEU A 14 33.22 -2.98 -27.13
C LEU A 14 34.69 -3.27 -26.77
N THR A 15 35.60 -2.28 -26.70
CA THR A 15 36.98 -2.53 -26.26
C THR A 15 37.12 -2.68 -24.74
N ILE A 16 36.20 -2.06 -23.99
CA ILE A 16 36.11 -2.12 -22.54
C ILE A 16 35.04 -3.15 -22.16
N GLN A 17 35.49 -4.38 -21.92
CA GLN A 17 34.65 -5.50 -21.49
C GLN A 17 35.39 -6.32 -20.42
N GLY A 18 34.65 -6.91 -19.48
CA GLY A 18 35.19 -7.81 -18.44
C GLY A 18 36.25 -7.15 -17.54
N GLY A 19 37.27 -7.91 -17.14
CA GLY A 19 38.35 -7.49 -16.22
C GLY A 19 39.33 -6.44 -16.77
N LYS A 20 38.99 -5.74 -17.85
CA LYS A 20 39.77 -4.61 -18.37
C LYS A 20 39.58 -3.33 -17.56
N LEU A 21 38.48 -3.25 -16.80
CA LEU A 21 38.29 -2.25 -15.76
C LEU A 21 38.80 -2.82 -14.44
N ALA A 22 39.67 -2.08 -13.75
CA ALA A 22 40.01 -2.43 -12.39
C ALA A 22 38.79 -2.26 -11.49
N ASN A 23 38.72 -3.05 -10.41
CA ASN A 23 37.63 -2.97 -9.46
C ASN A 23 37.43 -1.54 -8.95
N ASN A 24 36.16 -1.15 -8.77
CA ASN A 24 35.77 0.16 -8.22
C ASN A 24 36.18 1.40 -9.02
N THR A 25 36.62 1.25 -10.29
CA THR A 25 37.04 2.39 -11.11
C THR A 25 35.91 3.16 -11.79
N VAL A 26 34.71 2.57 -11.87
CA VAL A 26 33.49 3.26 -12.33
C VAL A 26 32.75 3.79 -11.11
N THR A 27 32.86 5.10 -10.87
CA THR A 27 32.28 5.81 -9.71
C THR A 27 31.18 6.79 -10.14
N ALA A 28 30.45 7.40 -9.20
CA ALA A 28 29.27 8.25 -9.44
C ALA A 28 29.41 9.39 -10.47
N GLY A 29 30.62 9.87 -10.78
CA GLY A 29 30.86 10.84 -11.86
C GLY A 29 31.28 10.25 -13.21
N LYS A 30 31.17 8.93 -13.37
CA LYS A 30 31.51 8.17 -14.58
C LYS A 30 30.32 7.43 -15.18
N LEU A 31 29.18 7.47 -14.50
CA LEU A 31 27.90 7.00 -15.01
C LEU A 31 27.21 8.15 -15.74
N GLU A 32 26.35 7.81 -16.69
CA GLU A 32 25.49 8.79 -17.37
C GLU A 32 24.39 9.27 -16.42
N ASP A 33 23.94 10.51 -16.58
CA ASP A 33 22.86 11.09 -15.75
C ASP A 33 21.55 10.28 -15.88
N ASP A 34 21.20 9.84 -17.10
CA ASP A 34 20.01 9.02 -17.40
C ASP A 34 20.38 7.56 -17.70
N LEU A 35 20.97 6.88 -16.71
CA LEU A 35 21.42 5.49 -16.88
C LEU A 35 20.26 4.53 -17.18
N THR A 36 20.25 3.98 -18.40
CA THR A 36 19.40 2.84 -18.77
C THR A 36 20.19 1.54 -18.67
N TYR A 37 19.75 0.60 -17.83
CA TYR A 37 20.38 -0.70 -17.67
C TYR A 37 19.50 -1.83 -18.24
N GLY A 38 19.99 -2.53 -19.26
CA GLY A 38 19.23 -3.51 -20.03
C GLY A 38 19.29 -4.96 -19.55
N SER A 39 19.73 -5.22 -18.31
CA SER A 39 19.88 -6.58 -17.76
C SER A 39 19.50 -6.64 -16.28
N ASN A 40 19.95 -7.66 -15.55
CA ASN A 40 19.66 -7.87 -14.14
C ASN A 40 20.59 -7.06 -13.23
N LEU A 41 20.02 -6.20 -12.39
CA LEU A 41 20.76 -5.43 -11.39
C LEU A 41 20.60 -6.09 -10.00
N THR A 42 21.72 -6.31 -9.30
CA THR A 42 21.72 -6.73 -7.89
C THR A 42 22.42 -5.67 -7.06
N ILE A 43 21.75 -5.20 -6.01
CA ILE A 43 22.27 -4.21 -5.08
C ILE A 43 22.48 -4.92 -3.73
N THR A 44 23.73 -5.11 -3.34
CA THR A 44 24.09 -5.78 -2.07
C THR A 44 24.13 -4.82 -0.88
N GLY A 45 24.13 -3.52 -1.14
CA GLY A 45 24.05 -2.47 -0.14
C GLY A 45 22.67 -1.81 -0.09
N ASN A 46 22.59 -0.65 0.53
CA ASN A 46 21.35 0.11 0.61
C ASN A 46 21.04 0.77 -0.73
N LEU A 47 19.74 0.90 -1.04
CA LEU A 47 19.23 1.74 -2.11
C LEU A 47 18.62 3.01 -1.48
N THR A 48 19.07 4.17 -1.92
CA THR A 48 18.46 5.47 -1.60
C THR A 48 18.09 6.16 -2.90
N VAL A 49 16.82 6.53 -3.05
CA VAL A 49 16.30 7.22 -4.24
C VAL A 49 15.89 8.64 -3.83
N ASN A 50 16.64 9.63 -4.30
CA ASN A 50 16.33 11.04 -4.08
C ASN A 50 15.60 11.60 -5.30
N GLY A 51 14.37 11.15 -5.51
CA GLY A 51 13.50 11.57 -6.61
C GLY A 51 12.06 11.72 -6.13
N ALA A 52 11.20 12.27 -6.98
CA ALA A 52 9.78 12.44 -6.66
C ALA A 52 8.98 11.13 -6.80
N THR A 53 9.41 10.22 -7.67
CA THR A 53 8.69 8.97 -7.98
C THR A 53 9.63 7.78 -8.12
N THR A 54 9.14 6.60 -7.75
CA THR A 54 9.76 5.31 -8.07
C THR A 54 8.69 4.44 -8.71
N THR A 55 8.92 3.94 -9.92
CA THR A 55 8.00 3.06 -10.62
C THR A 55 8.59 1.66 -10.70
N VAL A 56 7.87 0.67 -10.18
CA VAL A 56 8.26 -0.75 -10.21
C VAL A 56 7.24 -1.52 -11.05
N SER A 57 7.60 -1.83 -12.29
CA SER A 57 6.74 -2.59 -13.21
C SER A 57 7.15 -4.06 -13.22
N THR A 58 6.64 -4.84 -12.28
CA THR A 58 6.95 -6.26 -12.10
C THR A 58 5.69 -7.09 -11.87
N THR A 59 5.67 -8.35 -12.32
CA THR A 59 4.58 -9.29 -12.02
C THR A 59 4.48 -9.62 -10.53
N THR A 60 5.61 -9.57 -9.81
CA THR A 60 5.66 -9.86 -8.38
C THR A 60 6.73 -9.01 -7.73
N THR A 61 6.37 -8.41 -6.60
CA THR A 61 7.28 -7.67 -5.72
C THR A 61 7.22 -8.31 -4.35
N THR A 62 8.37 -8.74 -3.83
CA THR A 62 8.49 -9.25 -2.45
C THR A 62 9.21 -8.19 -1.62
N VAL A 63 8.59 -7.76 -0.53
CA VAL A 63 9.19 -6.90 0.49
C VAL A 63 9.33 -7.73 1.75
N GLU A 64 10.56 -7.90 2.24
CA GLU A 64 10.85 -8.74 3.43
C GLU A 64 10.78 -7.94 4.75
N ASP A 65 10.44 -6.65 4.68
CA ASP A 65 10.38 -5.77 5.84
C ASP A 65 9.24 -6.17 6.80
N ALA A 66 9.54 -6.18 8.10
CA ALA A 66 8.53 -6.38 9.13
C ALA A 66 7.60 -5.15 9.31
N ILE A 67 8.10 -3.96 8.97
CA ILE A 67 7.38 -2.69 9.10
C ILE A 67 7.66 -1.85 7.86
N MET A 68 6.60 -1.33 7.25
CA MET A 68 6.66 -0.33 6.20
C MET A 68 6.24 1.03 6.79
N VAL A 69 7.07 2.05 6.61
CA VAL A 69 6.76 3.42 7.02
C VAL A 69 6.36 4.23 5.80
N LEU A 70 5.12 4.73 5.81
CA LEU A 70 4.60 5.65 4.79
C LEU A 70 4.60 7.07 5.35
N ASN A 71 4.81 8.07 4.50
CA ASN A 71 4.77 9.48 4.87
C ASN A 71 5.73 9.85 6.03
N SER A 72 6.97 9.36 5.98
CA SER A 72 7.96 9.54 7.07
C SER A 72 8.46 10.98 7.23
N ASP A 73 8.28 11.82 6.20
CA ASP A 73 8.60 13.24 6.16
C ASP A 73 7.38 14.15 6.40
N GLY A 74 6.20 13.55 6.65
CA GLY A 74 4.99 14.28 6.97
C GLY A 74 5.17 15.19 8.19
N SER A 75 4.73 16.45 8.08
CA SER A 75 4.80 17.45 9.16
C SER A 75 3.54 18.32 9.21
N GLY A 76 3.25 18.94 10.36
CA GLY A 76 2.07 19.81 10.56
C GLY A 76 0.81 19.08 11.05
N SER A 77 -0.35 19.76 10.95
CA SER A 77 -1.66 19.16 11.28
C SER A 77 -2.07 18.17 10.19
N PHE A 78 -2.36 16.93 10.58
CA PHE A 78 -2.70 15.84 9.66
C PHE A 78 -4.08 16.08 9.00
N THR A 79 -4.07 16.65 7.79
CA THR A 79 -5.26 16.75 6.92
C THR A 79 -5.16 15.87 5.67
N ASN A 80 -3.98 15.29 5.41
CA ASN A 80 -3.77 14.41 4.27
C ASN A 80 -4.06 12.98 4.66
N ASP A 81 -4.49 12.21 3.66
CA ASP A 81 -4.74 10.79 3.83
C ASP A 81 -3.46 10.01 3.58
N VAL A 82 -3.28 8.92 4.33
CA VAL A 82 -2.08 8.09 4.25
C VAL A 82 -2.52 6.64 4.10
N GLY A 83 -2.05 5.97 3.05
CA GLY A 83 -2.40 4.59 2.82
C GLY A 83 -1.96 4.06 1.48
N MET A 84 -2.65 3.01 1.07
CA MET A 84 -2.48 2.34 -0.21
C MET A 84 -3.63 2.71 -1.12
N TYR A 85 -3.28 3.07 -2.35
CA TYR A 85 -4.22 3.25 -3.42
C TYR A 85 -4.18 2.01 -4.33
N LEU A 86 -5.35 1.49 -4.67
CA LEU A 86 -5.53 0.28 -5.47
C LEU A 86 -6.30 0.62 -6.75
N GLU A 87 -5.57 0.78 -7.85
CA GLU A 87 -6.15 0.95 -9.20
C GLU A 87 -6.88 -0.34 -9.62
N ARG A 88 -8.12 -0.20 -10.11
CA ARG A 88 -8.98 -1.33 -10.51
C ARG A 88 -9.40 -1.30 -11.98
N GLY A 89 -8.59 -0.63 -12.82
CA GLY A 89 -8.85 -0.47 -14.25
C GLY A 89 -9.96 0.53 -14.50
N ASP A 90 -10.99 0.13 -15.26
CA ASP A 90 -12.15 0.98 -15.58
C ASP A 90 -13.17 1.08 -14.42
N ASN A 91 -12.95 0.34 -13.33
CA ASN A 91 -13.80 0.42 -12.14
C ASN A 91 -13.30 1.51 -11.19
N THR A 92 -14.17 1.98 -10.30
CA THR A 92 -13.78 2.86 -9.20
C THR A 92 -12.63 2.24 -8.40
N SER A 93 -11.60 3.04 -8.18
CA SER A 93 -10.42 2.64 -7.42
C SER A 93 -10.73 2.53 -5.94
N VAL A 94 -9.88 1.83 -5.22
CA VAL A 94 -10.05 1.59 -3.78
C VAL A 94 -8.90 2.21 -3.02
N PHE A 95 -9.23 2.88 -1.92
CA PHE A 95 -8.29 3.36 -0.93
C PHE A 95 -8.36 2.50 0.33
N MET A 96 -7.19 2.15 0.84
CA MET A 96 -7.02 1.50 2.14
C MET A 96 -6.04 2.36 2.95
N GLY A 97 -6.53 3.06 3.95
CA GLY A 97 -5.66 3.94 4.73
C GLY A 97 -6.37 4.74 5.80
N TYR A 98 -5.65 5.70 6.36
CA TYR A 98 -6.16 6.65 7.34
C TYR A 98 -6.70 7.88 6.62
N ASP A 99 -7.99 8.15 6.82
CA ASP A 99 -8.67 9.38 6.41
C ASP A 99 -8.42 10.46 7.47
N GLY A 100 -7.59 11.44 7.12
CA GLY A 100 -7.20 12.54 8.00
C GLY A 100 -8.35 13.50 8.28
N SER A 101 -9.33 13.60 7.37
CA SER A 101 -10.47 14.51 7.50
C SER A 101 -11.54 13.96 8.46
N ALA A 102 -11.79 12.65 8.41
CA ALA A 102 -12.71 11.96 9.31
C ALA A 102 -12.01 11.37 10.55
N THR A 103 -10.66 11.45 10.61
CA THR A 103 -9.83 10.97 11.71
C THR A 103 -9.99 9.47 12.01
N GLN A 104 -10.07 8.64 10.98
CA GLN A 104 -10.32 7.19 11.11
C GLN A 104 -9.70 6.38 9.98
N PHE A 105 -9.51 5.07 10.19
CA PHE A 105 -9.19 4.16 9.10
C PHE A 105 -10.39 3.91 8.21
N ALA A 106 -10.16 3.86 6.90
CA ALA A 106 -11.16 3.64 5.88
C ALA A 106 -10.71 2.58 4.87
N LEU A 107 -11.67 1.72 4.50
CA LEU A 107 -11.63 0.92 3.29
C LEU A 107 -12.74 1.48 2.40
N ALA A 108 -12.37 2.14 1.31
CA ALA A 108 -13.30 3.00 0.60
C ALA A 108 -13.08 2.96 -0.91
N GLU A 109 -14.15 3.18 -1.66
CA GLU A 109 -14.07 3.52 -3.08
C GLU A 109 -13.77 5.01 -3.24
N THR A 110 -12.99 5.34 -4.27
CA THR A 110 -12.59 6.71 -4.58
C THR A 110 -12.53 6.98 -6.07
N ASP A 111 -12.92 8.20 -6.46
CA ASP A 111 -12.74 8.76 -7.79
C ASP A 111 -11.50 9.67 -7.89
N SER A 112 -10.72 9.78 -6.82
CA SER A 112 -9.48 10.54 -6.80
C SER A 112 -8.40 9.83 -7.61
N ALA A 113 -7.48 10.59 -8.20
CA ALA A 113 -6.32 10.00 -8.88
C ALA A 113 -5.36 9.36 -7.85
N GLY A 114 -4.64 8.30 -8.23
CA GLY A 114 -3.64 7.64 -7.36
C GLY A 114 -2.43 8.50 -6.95
N THR A 115 -2.35 9.74 -7.43
CA THR A 115 -1.35 10.75 -7.03
C THR A 115 -1.90 11.76 -6.02
N ALA A 116 -3.18 11.67 -5.65
CA ALA A 116 -3.82 12.60 -4.73
C ALA A 116 -3.35 12.37 -3.29
N THR A 117 -3.20 13.45 -2.53
CA THR A 117 -2.89 13.43 -1.10
C THR A 117 -4.12 13.63 -0.21
N ALA A 118 -5.24 13.98 -0.82
CA ALA A 118 -6.56 14.00 -0.21
C ALA A 118 -7.46 13.13 -1.08
N ILE A 119 -8.01 12.08 -0.49
CA ILE A 119 -8.81 11.04 -1.13
C ILE A 119 -10.27 11.38 -0.91
N ASN A 120 -10.97 11.63 -2.01
CA ASN A 120 -12.42 11.76 -2.01
C ASN A 120 -13.04 10.36 -1.87
N ILE A 121 -13.62 10.08 -0.71
CA ILE A 121 -14.37 8.85 -0.47
C ILE A 121 -15.75 8.99 -1.11
N THR A 122 -16.04 8.18 -2.12
CA THR A 122 -17.35 8.15 -2.77
C THR A 122 -18.30 7.15 -2.10
N ASP A 123 -17.74 6.06 -1.57
CA ASP A 123 -18.47 5.05 -0.80
C ASP A 123 -17.51 4.25 0.09
N TYR A 124 -18.01 3.58 1.13
CA TYR A 124 -17.23 2.62 1.91
C TYR A 124 -17.35 1.21 1.31
N ALA A 125 -16.23 0.50 1.19
CA ALA A 125 -16.19 -0.81 0.58
C ALA A 125 -16.66 -1.92 1.55
N ASP A 126 -17.30 -2.96 1.01
CA ASP A 126 -17.64 -4.18 1.74
C ASP A 126 -16.39 -4.91 2.28
N LEU A 127 -16.50 -5.52 3.47
CA LEU A 127 -15.41 -6.22 4.13
C LEU A 127 -15.83 -7.61 4.63
N ARG A 128 -15.06 -8.65 4.27
CA ARG A 128 -15.24 -10.03 4.79
C ARG A 128 -14.12 -10.39 5.76
N LEU A 129 -14.48 -10.67 7.01
CA LEU A 129 -13.55 -10.99 8.11
C LEU A 129 -13.92 -12.32 8.76
N GLY A 130 -12.94 -13.03 9.31
CA GLY A 130 -13.20 -14.21 10.14
C GLY A 130 -13.84 -13.84 11.49
N GLY A 131 -13.39 -12.75 12.10
CA GLY A 131 -13.96 -12.18 13.32
C GLY A 131 -13.53 -10.72 13.49
N LEU A 132 -14.32 -9.95 14.23
CA LEU A 132 -14.03 -8.56 14.60
C LEU A 132 -13.90 -8.49 16.13
N THR A 133 -12.77 -7.98 16.63
CA THR A 133 -12.58 -7.62 18.04
C THR A 133 -12.33 -6.12 18.08
N ALA A 134 -13.16 -5.38 18.81
CA ALA A 134 -13.03 -3.94 19.01
C ALA A 134 -12.90 -3.65 20.51
N ASP A 135 -12.01 -2.73 20.87
CA ASP A 135 -11.87 -2.25 22.25
C ASP A 135 -13.02 -1.31 22.61
N ASP A 136 -13.35 -0.42 21.68
CA ASP A 136 -14.49 0.49 21.74
C ASP A 136 -15.77 -0.12 21.13
N ALA A 137 -16.84 0.69 21.13
CA ALA A 137 -18.13 0.29 20.60
C ALA A 137 -18.09 -0.04 19.10
N ILE A 138 -18.80 -1.10 18.72
CA ILE A 138 -19.15 -1.38 17.32
C ILE A 138 -20.49 -0.69 17.02
N VAL A 139 -20.49 0.26 16.10
CA VAL A 139 -21.69 0.95 15.64
C VAL A 139 -22.18 0.33 14.33
N ALA A 140 -23.27 -0.42 14.39
CA ALA A 140 -23.95 -0.93 13.19
C ALA A 140 -25.17 -0.04 12.88
N THR A 141 -25.13 0.67 11.76
CA THR A 141 -26.25 1.51 11.28
C THR A 141 -27.29 0.71 10.50
N GLY A 142 -26.91 -0.47 10.00
CA GLY A 142 -27.79 -1.42 9.30
C GLY A 142 -28.11 -2.67 10.12
N ASN A 143 -28.61 -3.69 9.43
CA ASN A 143 -28.96 -4.97 10.05
C ASN A 143 -27.70 -5.76 10.42
N VAL A 144 -27.64 -6.24 11.66
CA VAL A 144 -26.72 -7.33 12.04
C VAL A 144 -27.42 -8.64 11.73
N THR A 145 -27.00 -9.30 10.64
CA THR A 145 -27.57 -10.59 10.21
C THR A 145 -26.60 -11.72 10.56
N GLY A 146 -27.09 -12.76 11.22
CA GLY A 146 -26.28 -13.88 11.68
C GLY A 146 -27.07 -14.81 12.60
N GLY A 147 -26.37 -15.70 13.31
CA GLY A 147 -26.98 -16.55 14.33
C GLY A 147 -27.39 -15.75 15.58
N ASN A 148 -26.76 -16.05 16.71
CA ASN A 148 -27.09 -15.42 17.98
C ASN A 148 -26.32 -14.11 18.18
N LEU A 149 -26.98 -13.06 18.68
CA LEU A 149 -26.33 -11.90 19.29
C LEU A 149 -26.13 -12.19 20.79
N ILE A 150 -24.88 -12.35 21.22
CA ILE A 150 -24.52 -12.61 22.61
C ILE A 150 -23.95 -11.33 23.20
N THR A 151 -24.55 -10.82 24.27
CA THR A 151 -24.09 -9.63 24.98
C THR A 151 -23.98 -9.92 26.47
N SER A 152 -23.05 -9.26 27.16
CA SER A 152 -22.89 -9.37 28.62
C SER A 152 -23.90 -8.53 29.40
N ALA A 153 -24.57 -7.60 28.72
CA ALA A 153 -25.53 -6.65 29.29
C ALA A 153 -26.91 -6.81 28.63
N LEU A 154 -27.87 -6.00 29.07
CA LEU A 154 -29.20 -5.96 28.48
C LEU A 154 -29.14 -5.47 27.03
N VAL A 155 -29.76 -6.22 26.11
CA VAL A 155 -30.09 -5.71 24.78
C VAL A 155 -31.27 -4.74 24.92
N SER A 156 -31.00 -3.45 24.81
CA SER A 156 -32.03 -2.42 24.73
C SER A 156 -32.43 -2.21 23.28
N ALA A 157 -33.68 -2.56 22.93
CA ALA A 157 -34.22 -2.38 21.59
C ALA A 157 -35.62 -1.79 21.66
N ALA A 158 -35.97 -0.92 20.69
CA ALA A 158 -37.32 -0.39 20.56
C ALA A 158 -38.35 -1.49 20.28
N THR A 159 -37.95 -2.51 19.51
CA THR A 159 -38.76 -3.69 19.19
C THR A 159 -37.90 -4.95 19.22
N VAL A 160 -38.45 -6.02 19.78
CA VAL A 160 -37.86 -7.37 19.71
C VAL A 160 -38.96 -8.31 19.24
N THR A 161 -38.84 -8.81 18.01
CA THR A 161 -39.76 -9.82 17.47
C THR A 161 -39.16 -11.19 17.72
N ALA A 162 -39.54 -11.85 18.81
CA ALA A 162 -39.16 -13.23 19.07
C ALA A 162 -40.22 -14.20 18.50
N HIS A 163 -39.80 -15.25 17.78
CA HIS A 163 -40.69 -16.36 17.45
C HIS A 163 -40.91 -17.22 18.71
N GLN A 164 -41.98 -16.95 19.46
CA GLN A 164 -42.33 -17.83 20.58
C GLN A 164 -43.03 -19.08 20.05
N VAL A 165 -42.38 -20.23 20.19
CA VAL A 165 -43.03 -21.53 19.97
C VAL A 165 -44.09 -21.68 21.05
N ARG A 166 -45.36 -21.60 20.68
CA ARG A 166 -46.46 -21.78 21.63
C ARG A 166 -46.42 -23.21 22.17
N PRO A 167 -46.46 -23.43 23.50
CA PRO A 167 -46.55 -24.77 24.05
C PRO A 167 -47.89 -25.38 23.64
N HIS A 168 -47.85 -26.43 22.80
CA HIS A 168 -49.00 -27.28 22.54
C HIS A 168 -49.25 -28.13 23.79
N TRP A 169 -50.11 -27.64 24.69
CA TRP A 169 -50.68 -28.48 25.74
C TRP A 169 -51.56 -29.53 25.07
N LEU A 170 -51.28 -30.82 25.34
CA LEU A 170 -52.04 -31.97 24.84
C LEU A 170 -53.54 -31.73 24.99
N GLN A 171 -54.26 -31.74 23.87
CA GLN A 171 -55.70 -32.00 23.90
C GLN A 171 -55.86 -33.51 24.14
N GLN A 172 -56.43 -33.84 25.30
CA GLN A 172 -56.90 -35.18 25.65
C GLN A 172 -58.04 -35.60 24.72
#